data_AF-A0A927UXE3-F1
#
_entry.id   AF-A0A927UXE3-F1
#
_cell.length_a   1.000
_cell.length_b   1.000
_cell.length_c   1.000
_cell.angle_alpha   90.00
_cell.angle_beta   90.00
_cell.angle_gamma   90.00
#
_symmetry.space_group_name_H-M   'P 1'
#
loop_
_entity.id
_entity.type
_entity.pdbx_description
1 polymer ?
#
loop_
_entity_poly.entity_id
_entity_poly.type
_entity_poly.pdbx_seq_one_letter_code
_entity_poly.pdbx_strand_id
1 'polypeptide(L)'
;MIAMTNYLVAITVIAVSLFITYMVHYHSAIGPGYIEFDVENKNETRIMKEYNQIFDKVFRYQVIVIGTGIFLGILFESMLFLYSVMVFQIGYITLSTMFMGLMFMRSKIYWGEI
;
A
#
# COMPACT_ATOMS: atom_id res chain seq x y z
N MET A 1 -27.82 10.95 14.00
CA MET A 1 -26.82 11.90 13.49
C MET A 1 -25.39 11.46 13.81
N ILE A 2 -25.03 11.25 15.08
CA ILE A 2 -23.67 10.86 15.51
C ILE A 2 -23.16 9.57 14.83
N ALA A 3 -24.00 8.53 14.73
CA ALA A 3 -23.62 7.28 14.05
C ALA A 3 -23.26 7.52 12.57
N MET A 4 -24.09 8.25 11.83
CA MET A 4 -23.87 8.57 10.42
C MET A 4 -22.59 9.39 10.20
N THR A 5 -22.30 10.34 11.09
CA THR A 5 -21.05 11.10 11.08
C THR A 5 -19.84 10.19 11.28
N ASN A 6 -19.90 9.23 12.21
CA ASN A 6 -18.80 8.31 12.47
C ASN A 6 -18.55 7.35 11.28
N TYR A 7 -19.60 6.88 10.61
CA TYR A 7 -19.48 6.09 9.37
C TYR A 7 -18.73 6.85 8.27
N LEU A 8 -19.14 8.11 8.02
CA LEU A 8 -18.52 8.97 7.04
C LEU A 8 -17.04 9.22 7.34
N VAL A 9 -16.69 9.46 8.60
CA VAL A 9 -15.29 9.65 9.03
C VAL A 9 -14.48 8.38 8.76
N ALA A 10 -14.96 7.21 9.19
CA ALA A 10 -14.24 5.95 8.99
C ALA A 10 -14.00 5.65 7.50
N ILE A 11 -15.03 5.82 6.66
CA ILE A 11 -14.92 5.61 5.21
C ILE A 11 -13.94 6.61 4.59
N THR A 12 -13.97 7.87 5.02
CA THR A 12 -13.04 8.91 4.52
C THR A 12 -11.60 8.57 4.88
N VAL A 13 -11.33 8.13 6.12
CA VAL A 13 -9.99 7.69 6.53
C VAL A 13 -9.52 6.48 5.72
N ILE A 14 -10.40 5.50 5.46
CA ILE A 14 -10.06 4.34 4.63
C ILE A 14 -9.78 4.78 3.18
N ALA A 15 -10.59 5.68 2.61
CA ALA A 15 -10.39 6.17 1.25
C ALA A 15 -9.07 6.96 1.10
N VAL A 16 -8.79 7.88 2.02
CA VAL A 16 -7.54 8.67 2.02
C VAL A 16 -6.32 7.77 2.20
N SER A 17 -6.38 6.82 3.13
CA SER A 17 -5.28 5.88 3.34
C SER A 17 -5.07 4.92 2.17
N LEU A 18 -6.12 4.46 1.49
CA LEU A 18 -6.02 3.71 0.24
C LEU A 18 -5.35 4.55 -0.86
N PHE A 19 -5.73 5.82 -0.99
CA PHE A 19 -5.11 6.74 -1.94
C PHE A 19 -3.63 6.96 -1.67
N ILE A 20 -3.23 7.21 -0.42
CA ILE A 20 -1.82 7.36 -0.06
C ILE A 20 -1.07 6.05 -0.30
N THR A 21 -1.67 4.90 0.03
CA THR A 21 -1.09 3.58 -0.25
C THR A 21 -0.88 3.41 -1.76
N TYR A 22 -1.87 3.73 -2.58
CA TYR A 22 -1.75 3.71 -4.04
C TYR A 22 -0.60 4.60 -4.52
N MET A 23 -0.50 5.82 -3.99
CA MET A 23 0.60 6.73 -4.31
C MET A 23 1.97 6.16 -3.90
N VAL A 24 2.09 5.57 -2.71
CA VAL A 24 3.31 4.88 -2.26
C VAL A 24 3.66 3.74 -3.22
N HIS A 25 2.69 2.93 -3.64
CA HIS A 25 2.97 1.80 -4.55
C HIS A 25 3.33 2.26 -5.97
N TYR A 26 2.65 3.27 -6.52
CA TYR A 26 2.85 3.73 -7.92
C TYR A 26 3.94 4.80 -8.10
N HIS A 27 4.17 5.65 -7.10
CA HIS A 27 5.18 6.72 -7.12
C HIS A 27 6.37 6.45 -6.19
N SER A 28 6.41 5.33 -5.46
CA SER A 28 7.70 4.90 -4.91
C SER A 28 8.68 4.80 -6.08
N ALA A 29 9.95 5.12 -5.80
CA ALA A 29 11.02 4.90 -6.75
C ALA A 29 10.93 3.50 -7.38
N ILE A 30 10.33 2.52 -6.70
CA ILE A 30 10.19 1.11 -7.05
C ILE A 30 8.81 0.80 -7.71
N GLY A 31 8.10 1.79 -8.23
CA GLY A 31 6.88 1.58 -9.00
C GLY A 31 7.16 0.97 -10.39
N PRO A 32 6.17 0.34 -11.05
CA PRO A 32 6.32 -0.34 -12.34
C PRO A 32 6.77 0.54 -13.52
N GLY A 33 6.98 1.85 -13.32
CA GLY A 33 7.23 2.81 -14.39
C GLY A 33 8.61 3.48 -14.43
N TYR A 34 9.40 3.51 -13.34
CA TYR A 34 10.53 4.47 -13.27
C TYR A 34 11.72 4.05 -12.39
N ILE A 35 12.29 2.87 -12.61
CA ILE A 35 13.74 2.74 -12.37
C ILE A 35 14.42 2.26 -13.64
N GLU A 36 15.09 3.20 -14.31
CA GLU A 36 16.21 2.89 -15.18
C GLU A 36 17.35 2.36 -14.28
N PHE A 37 17.29 1.06 -13.95
CA PHE A 37 18.46 0.38 -13.42
C PHE A 37 19.37 0.05 -14.58
N ASP A 38 20.66 0.31 -14.39
CA ASP A 38 21.67 0.04 -15.40
C ASP A 38 21.65 -1.44 -15.79
N VAL A 39 21.50 -1.70 -17.09
CA VAL A 39 21.27 -3.03 -17.68
C VAL A 39 22.46 -3.96 -17.45
N GLU A 40 23.60 -3.40 -17.03
CA GLU A 40 24.84 -4.12 -16.75
C GLU A 40 24.70 -5.12 -15.59
N ASN A 41 23.86 -4.86 -14.58
CA ASN A 41 23.73 -5.73 -13.42
C ASN A 41 22.36 -6.45 -13.37
N LYS A 42 22.26 -7.51 -14.18
CA LYS A 42 21.03 -8.32 -14.38
C LYS A 42 20.41 -8.86 -13.08
N ASN A 43 21.19 -9.03 -12.02
CA ASN A 43 20.72 -9.57 -10.74
C ASN A 43 19.86 -8.57 -9.95
N GLU A 44 20.25 -7.29 -9.86
CA GLU A 44 19.47 -6.27 -9.14
C GLU A 44 18.16 -5.95 -9.86
N THR A 45 18.21 -5.86 -11.20
CA THR A 45 17.01 -5.69 -12.02
C THR A 45 16.02 -6.85 -11.82
N ARG A 46 16.51 -8.10 -11.67
CA ARG A 46 15.65 -9.25 -11.38
C ARG A 46 14.98 -9.13 -10.01
N ILE A 47 15.73 -8.78 -8.97
CA ILE A 47 15.20 -8.69 -7.60
C ILE A 47 14.13 -7.60 -7.50
N MET A 48 14.33 -6.43 -8.14
CA MET A 48 13.32 -5.37 -8.12
C MET A 48 12.08 -5.74 -8.93
N LYS A 49 12.25 -6.44 -10.05
CA LYS A 49 11.11 -6.94 -10.82
C LYS A 49 10.28 -7.93 -10.02
N GLU A 50 10.92 -8.86 -9.30
CA GLU A 50 10.24 -9.80 -8.41
C GLU A 50 9.55 -9.09 -7.25
N TYR A 51 10.22 -8.12 -6.62
CA TYR A 51 9.63 -7.27 -5.59
C TYR A 51 8.36 -6.55 -6.11
N ASN A 52 8.43 -5.91 -7.27
CA ASN A 52 7.29 -5.20 -7.87
C ASN A 52 6.13 -6.15 -8.17
N GLN A 53 6.41 -7.34 -8.72
CA GLN A 53 5.38 -8.33 -9.00
C GLN A 53 4.70 -8.86 -7.73
N ILE A 54 5.46 -9.04 -6.65
CA ILE A 54 4.91 -9.45 -5.35
C ILE A 54 4.06 -8.32 -4.77
N PHE A 55 4.59 -7.10 -4.72
CA PHE A 55 3.89 -5.95 -4.13
C PHE A 55 2.61 -5.60 -4.90
N ASP A 56 2.61 -5.67 -6.23
CA ASP A 56 1.42 -5.44 -7.06
C ASP A 56 0.35 -6.53 -6.86
N LYS A 57 0.74 -7.80 -6.68
CA LYS A 57 -0.20 -8.86 -6.29
C LYS A 57 -0.78 -8.61 -4.90
N VAL A 58 0.07 -8.31 -3.92
CA VAL A 58 -0.34 -8.04 -2.54
C VAL A 58 -1.29 -6.83 -2.47
N PHE A 59 -0.98 -5.76 -3.19
CA PHE A 59 -1.83 -4.57 -3.28
C PHE A 59 -3.21 -4.93 -3.86
N ARG A 60 -3.27 -5.69 -4.95
CA ARG A 60 -4.55 -6.14 -5.53
C ARG A 60 -5.38 -6.96 -4.54
N TYR A 61 -4.77 -7.91 -3.82
CA TYR A 61 -5.49 -8.66 -2.79
C TYR A 61 -5.96 -7.77 -1.64
N GLN A 62 -5.14 -6.79 -1.23
CA GLN A 62 -5.51 -5.86 -0.18
C GLN A 62 -6.69 -4.97 -0.57
N VAL A 63 -6.76 -4.48 -1.81
CA VAL A 63 -7.91 -3.72 -2.31
C VAL A 63 -9.19 -4.57 -2.28
N ILE A 64 -9.11 -5.85 -2.68
CA ILE A 64 -10.24 -6.79 -2.64
C ILE A 64 -10.70 -7.02 -1.18
N VAL A 65 -9.77 -7.26 -0.27
CA VAL A 65 -10.06 -7.50 1.15
C VAL A 65 -10.72 -6.28 1.79
N ILE A 66 -10.21 -5.07 1.55
CA ILE A 66 -10.77 -3.84 2.10
C ILE A 66 -12.13 -3.52 1.50
N GLY A 67 -12.30 -3.66 0.18
CA GLY A 67 -13.59 -3.48 -0.49
C GLY A 67 -14.65 -4.42 0.07
N THR A 68 -14.29 -5.70 0.28
CA THR A 68 -15.18 -6.69 0.91
C THR A 68 -15.48 -6.32 2.36
N GLY A 69 -14.48 -5.88 3.12
CA GLY A 69 -14.64 -5.46 4.51
C GLY A 69 -15.57 -4.25 4.68
N ILE A 70 -15.45 -3.24 3.82
CA ILE A 70 -16.35 -2.08 3.79
C ILE A 70 -17.77 -2.53 3.45
N PHE A 71 -17.93 -3.37 2.41
CA PHE A 71 -19.24 -3.87 1.99
C PHE A 71 -19.96 -4.62 3.13
N LEU A 72 -19.26 -5.55 3.80
CA LEU A 72 -19.81 -6.28 4.95
C LEU A 72 -20.09 -5.35 6.13
N GLY A 73 -19.22 -4.38 6.40
CA GLY A 73 -19.42 -3.39 7.48
C GLY A 73 -20.68 -2.55 7.28
N ILE A 74 -20.97 -2.15 6.02
CA ILE A 74 -22.20 -1.44 5.66
C ILE A 74 -23.40 -2.38 5.75
N LEU A 75 -23.32 -3.59 5.18
CA LEU A 75 -24.42 -4.56 5.15
C LEU A 75 -24.90 -4.96 6.54
N PHE A 76 -23.99 -5.14 7.49
CA PHE A 76 -24.31 -5.52 8.87
C PHE A 76 -24.48 -4.33 9.81
N GLU A 77 -24.39 -3.09 9.30
CA GLU A 77 -24.41 -1.87 10.10
C GLU A 77 -23.46 -1.93 11.32
N SER A 78 -22.29 -2.54 11.12
CA SER A 78 -21.32 -2.82 12.18
C SER A 78 -20.13 -1.86 12.13
N MET A 79 -20.13 -0.91 13.07
CA MET A 79 -19.01 0.03 13.24
C MET A 79 -17.71 -0.64 13.68
N LEU A 80 -17.82 -1.71 14.47
CA LEU A 80 -16.67 -2.54 14.85
C LEU A 80 -15.95 -3.09 13.61
N PHE A 81 -16.72 -3.55 12.63
CA PHE A 81 -16.17 -4.10 11.39
C PHE A 81 -15.44 -3.04 10.58
N LEU A 82 -16.03 -1.85 10.43
CA LEU A 82 -15.38 -0.72 9.74
C LEU A 82 -14.10 -0.25 10.45
N TYR A 83 -14.11 -0.21 11.79
CA TYR A 83 -12.89 0.11 12.54
C TYR A 83 -11.81 -0.95 12.37
N SER A 84 -12.17 -2.24 12.32
CA SER A 84 -11.20 -3.31 12.03
C SER A 84 -10.58 -3.16 10.63
N VAL A 85 -11.38 -2.83 9.62
CA VAL A 85 -10.88 -2.54 8.25
C VAL A 85 -9.95 -1.33 8.27
N MET A 86 -10.31 -0.27 8.99
CA MET A 86 -9.48 0.93 9.13
C MET A 86 -8.13 0.62 9.79
N VAL A 87 -8.12 -0.11 10.89
CA VAL A 87 -6.88 -0.53 11.58
C VAL A 87 -6.01 -1.38 10.68
N PHE A 88 -6.61 -2.35 9.98
CA PHE A 88 -5.89 -3.19 9.01
C PHE A 88 -5.24 -2.35 7.91
N GLN A 89 -5.98 -1.35 7.39
CA GLN A 89 -5.48 -0.47 6.35
C GLN A 89 -4.34 0.44 6.84
N ILE A 90 -4.42 0.97 8.07
CA ILE A 90 -3.34 1.74 8.70
C ILE A 90 -2.09 0.87 8.93
N GLY A 91 -2.27 -0.39 9.32
CA GLY A 91 -1.17 -1.34 9.42
C GLY A 91 -0.50 -1.59 8.06
N TYR A 92 -1.31 -1.80 7.01
CA TYR A 92 -0.82 -2.06 5.66
C TYR A 92 -0.02 -0.89 5.07
N ILE A 93 -0.51 0.34 5.22
CA ILE A 93 0.21 1.54 4.73
C ILE A 93 1.53 1.74 5.48
N THR A 94 1.56 1.49 6.79
CA THR A 94 2.76 1.58 7.61
C THR A 94 3.81 0.59 7.13
N LEU A 95 3.43 -0.68 6.96
CA LEU A 95 4.33 -1.72 6.44
C LEU A 95 4.80 -1.40 5.02
N SER A 96 3.89 -0.99 4.12
CA SER A 96 4.23 -0.62 2.74
C SER A 96 5.27 0.50 2.70
N THR A 97 5.09 1.51 3.55
CA THR A 97 6.03 2.65 3.66
C THR A 97 7.39 2.21 4.20
N MET A 98 7.43 1.32 5.21
CA MET A 98 8.68 0.77 5.74
C MET A 98 9.44 -0.03 4.67
N PHE A 99 8.76 -0.91 3.94
CA PHE A 99 9.39 -1.68 2.85
C PHE A 99 9.91 -0.78 1.74
N MET A 100 9.13 0.23 1.33
CA MET A 100 9.59 1.24 0.39
C MET A 100 10.86 1.93 0.88
N GLY A 101 10.91 2.35 2.15
CA GLY A 101 12.08 2.98 2.75
C GLY A 101 13.32 2.09 2.73
N LEU A 102 13.17 0.79 3.06
CA LEU A 102 14.26 -0.19 3.01
C LEU A 102 14.81 -0.36 1.58
N MET A 103 13.93 -0.48 0.60
CA MET A 103 14.32 -0.65 -0.80
C MET A 103 14.91 0.63 -1.39
N PHE A 104 14.45 1.81 -0.98
CA PHE A 104 15.05 3.09 -1.32
C PHE A 104 16.48 3.22 -0.77
N MET A 105 16.70 2.89 0.51
CA MET A 105 18.03 2.89 1.11
C MET A 105 18.97 1.90 0.41
N ARG A 106 18.47 0.70 0.08
CA ARG A 106 19.23 -0.28 -0.71
C ARG A 106 19.64 0.28 -2.07
N SER A 107 18.72 0.96 -2.77
CA SER A 107 19.02 1.61 -4.04
C SER A 107 20.11 2.67 -3.88
N LYS A 108 20.03 3.53 -2.85
CA LYS A 108 21.06 4.55 -2.57
C LYS A 108 22.45 3.97 -2.35
N ILE A 109 22.55 2.89 -1.55
CA ILE A 109 23.81 2.17 -1.30
C ILE A 109 24.35 1.57 -2.61
N TYR A 110 23.47 0.99 -3.43
CA TYR A 110 23.87 0.41 -4.71
C TYR A 110 24.46 1.44 -5.68
N TRP A 111 23.88 2.63 -5.75
CA TRP A 111 24.37 3.73 -6.61
C TRP A 111 25.55 4.50 -6.02
N GLY A 112 26.04 4.13 -4.83
CA GLY A 112 27.16 4.80 -4.17
C GLY A 112 26.87 6.26 -3.79
N GLU A 113 25.59 6.63 -3.68
CA GLU A 113 25.17 7.94 -3.16
C GLU A 113 25.34 8.02 -1.62
N ILE A 114 25.54 6.87 -0.98
CA ILE A 114 25.86 6.64 0.43
C ILE A 114 26.88 5.51 0.48
#